data_AF-A0A4V2TSS4-F1
#
_entry.id   AF-A0A4V2TSS4-F1
#
_cell.length_a   1.000
_cell.length_b   1.000
_cell.length_c   1.000
_cell.angle_alpha   90.00
_cell.angle_beta   90.00
_cell.angle_gamma   90.00
#
_symmetry.space_group_name_H-M   'P 1'
#
loop_
_entity.id
_entity.type
_entity.pdbx_description
1 polymer ?
#
loop_
_entity_poly.entity_id
_entity_poly.type
_entity_poly.pdbx_seq_one_letter_code
_entity_poly.pdbx_strand_id
1 'polypeptide(L)'
;MEATLEYEIWDSIVNSAKTRFDYKHILSLFKETDSEIIDKFLFHVLVAFACGEDHATISTNLFNELQQIGFDCNEQQIDGFIADKHETFSIEIYATYIAFSLLEDGEDPAIISATIQDLLKKPE
;
A
#
# COMPACT_ATOMS: atom_id res chain seq x y z
N MET A 1 -0.04 -20.69 11.72
CA MET A 1 -0.78 -20.95 10.47
C MET A 1 -1.61 -19.72 10.12
N GLU A 2 -2.40 -19.19 11.07
CA GLU A 2 -3.13 -17.90 10.92
C GLU A 2 -2.23 -16.70 10.58
N ALA A 3 -1.13 -16.50 11.31
CA ALA A 3 -0.18 -15.41 11.03
C ALA A 3 0.44 -15.44 9.62
N THR A 4 0.42 -16.59 8.94
CA THR A 4 0.91 -16.73 7.57
C THR A 4 -0.14 -16.26 6.56
N LEU A 5 -1.42 -16.54 6.82
CA LEU A 5 -2.54 -16.12 5.96
C LEU A 5 -2.79 -14.61 6.04
N GLU A 6 -2.69 -14.02 7.23
CA GLU A 6 -2.76 -12.57 7.40
C GLU A 6 -1.66 -11.86 6.61
N TYR A 7 -0.44 -12.40 6.63
CA TYR A 7 0.65 -11.90 5.81
C TYR A 7 0.33 -12.00 4.31
N GLU A 8 -0.21 -13.13 3.84
CA GLU A 8 -0.60 -13.34 2.44
C GLU A 8 -1.70 -12.37 1.96
N ILE A 9 -2.63 -11.98 2.84
CA ILE A 9 -3.66 -10.97 2.55
C ILE A 9 -3.00 -9.64 2.19
N TRP A 10 -2.12 -9.14 3.06
CA TRP A 10 -1.44 -7.87 2.86
C TRP A 10 -0.48 -7.91 1.67
N ASP A 11 0.26 -9.01 1.51
CA ASP A 11 1.16 -9.22 0.39
C ASP A 11 0.40 -9.20 -0.94
N SER A 12 -0.79 -9.81 -1.02
CA SER A 12 -1.64 -9.79 -2.21
C SER A 12 -2.04 -8.36 -2.62
N ILE A 13 -2.41 -7.53 -1.64
CA ILE A 13 -2.82 -6.14 -1.86
C ILE A 13 -1.63 -5.30 -2.36
N VAL A 14 -0.48 -5.38 -1.68
CA VAL A 14 0.73 -4.64 -2.06
C VAL A 14 1.22 -5.08 -3.44
N ASN A 15 1.20 -6.38 -3.73
CA ASN A 15 1.58 -6.90 -5.03
C ASN A 15 0.63 -6.46 -6.15
N SER A 16 -0.68 -6.33 -5.89
CA SER A 16 -1.60 -5.71 -6.85
C SER A 16 -1.22 -4.26 -7.13
N ALA A 17 -0.98 -3.45 -6.09
CA ALA A 17 -0.64 -2.03 -6.20
C ALA A 17 0.62 -1.80 -7.04
N LYS A 18 1.64 -2.65 -6.87
CA LYS A 18 2.88 -2.62 -7.70
C LYS A 18 2.62 -2.68 -9.20
N THR A 19 1.51 -3.28 -9.64
CA THR A 19 1.18 -3.40 -11.07
C THR A 19 0.51 -2.16 -11.66
N ARG A 20 0.17 -1.17 -10.83
CA ARG A 20 -0.63 0.01 -11.22
C ARG A 20 0.21 1.23 -11.57
N PHE A 21 1.52 1.19 -11.36
CA PHE A 21 2.44 2.29 -11.68
C PHE A 21 3.79 1.73 -12.15
N ASP A 22 4.68 2.60 -12.62
CA ASP A 22 6.04 2.20 -12.97
C ASP A 22 6.88 1.94 -11.71
N TYR A 23 6.66 0.78 -11.11
CA TYR A 23 7.35 0.32 -9.92
C TYR A 23 8.86 0.28 -10.10
N LYS A 24 9.35 -0.04 -11.30
CA LYS A 24 10.79 -0.08 -11.61
C LYS A 24 11.37 1.32 -11.67
N HIS A 25 10.66 2.27 -12.25
CA HIS A 25 11.07 3.66 -12.25
C HIS A 25 11.14 4.21 -10.83
N ILE A 26 10.11 3.97 -10.01
CA ILE A 26 10.12 4.35 -8.60
C ILE A 26 11.30 3.67 -7.88
N LEU A 27 11.49 2.35 -7.97
CA LEU A 27 12.68 1.66 -7.42
C LEU A 27 14.00 2.34 -7.81
N SER A 28 14.14 2.78 -9.07
CA SER A 28 15.36 3.42 -9.55
C SER A 28 15.63 4.80 -8.92
N LEU A 29 14.59 5.52 -8.49
CA LEU A 29 14.73 6.76 -7.72
C LEU A 29 15.28 6.48 -6.31
N PHE A 30 15.15 5.25 -5.84
CA PHE A 30 15.48 4.84 -4.47
C PHE A 30 16.90 4.26 -4.35
N LYS A 31 17.85 4.57 -5.26
CA LYS A 31 19.30 4.28 -5.15
C LYS A 31 19.66 2.98 -4.37
N GLU A 32 19.38 1.81 -4.95
CA GLU A 32 19.68 0.49 -4.36
C GLU A 32 19.03 0.21 -2.99
N THR A 33 17.86 0.79 -2.71
CA THR A 33 17.07 0.42 -1.52
C THR A 33 16.46 -0.98 -1.67
N ASP A 34 16.38 -1.71 -0.56
CA ASP A 34 15.71 -3.01 -0.47
C ASP A 34 14.24 -2.87 -0.93
N SER A 35 13.79 -3.79 -1.80
CA SER A 35 12.40 -3.89 -2.22
C SER A 35 11.41 -3.92 -1.05
N GLU A 36 11.83 -4.44 0.11
CA GLU A 36 10.99 -4.49 1.32
C GLU A 36 10.60 -3.09 1.82
N ILE A 37 11.44 -2.08 1.64
CA ILE A 37 11.15 -0.71 2.06
C ILE A 37 10.06 -0.08 1.17
N ILE A 38 10.07 -0.39 -0.13
CA ILE A 38 9.03 0.12 -1.03
C ILE A 38 7.70 -0.58 -0.77
N ASP A 39 7.74 -1.86 -0.39
CA ASP A 39 6.53 -2.61 -0.03
C ASP A 39 5.87 -2.02 1.22
N LYS A 40 6.69 -1.68 2.24
CA LYS A 40 6.22 -0.95 3.43
C LYS A 40 5.69 0.43 3.09
N PHE A 41 6.37 1.15 2.22
CA PHE A 41 5.93 2.47 1.75
C PHE A 41 4.57 2.40 1.04
N LEU A 42 4.40 1.46 0.12
CA LEU A 42 3.12 1.23 -0.56
C LEU A 42 2.04 0.83 0.44
N PHE A 43 2.36 -0.06 1.38
CA PHE A 43 1.43 -0.45 2.42
C PHE A 43 0.96 0.76 3.24
N HIS A 44 1.87 1.62 3.71
CA HIS A 44 1.51 2.83 4.46
C HIS A 44 0.62 3.78 3.65
N VAL A 45 0.89 3.98 2.36
CA VAL A 45 0.03 4.78 1.46
C VAL A 45 -1.38 4.22 1.41
N LEU A 46 -1.51 2.90 1.19
CA LEU A 46 -2.81 2.23 1.10
C LEU A 46 -3.59 2.30 2.42
N VAL A 47 -2.91 2.04 3.55
CA VAL A 47 -3.50 2.12 4.89
C VAL A 47 -3.99 3.53 5.18
N ALA A 48 -3.17 4.54 4.94
CA ALA A 48 -3.52 5.93 5.24
C ALA A 48 -4.75 6.39 4.44
N PHE A 49 -4.80 6.06 3.14
CA PHE A 49 -6.00 6.31 2.34
C PHE A 49 -7.22 5.51 2.81
N ALA A 50 -7.05 4.23 3.16
CA ALA A 50 -8.14 3.40 3.67
C ALA A 50 -8.70 3.91 5.02
N CYS A 51 -7.85 4.55 5.83
CA CYS A 51 -8.23 5.22 7.07
C CYS A 51 -8.85 6.62 6.85
N GLY A 52 -8.92 7.09 5.60
CA GLY A 52 -9.49 8.39 5.25
C GLY A 52 -8.58 9.58 5.54
N GLU A 53 -7.26 9.36 5.64
CA GLU A 53 -6.30 10.46 5.75
C GLU A 53 -6.30 11.31 4.46
N ASP A 54 -6.12 12.62 4.63
CA ASP A 54 -5.98 13.51 3.50
C ASP A 54 -4.58 13.45 2.88
N HIS A 55 -4.50 13.84 1.61
CA HIS A 55 -3.24 13.86 0.85
C HIS A 55 -2.10 14.57 1.58
N ALA A 56 -2.36 15.71 2.21
CA ALA A 56 -1.33 16.52 2.85
C ALA A 56 -0.73 15.82 4.07
N THR A 57 -1.57 15.15 4.85
CA THR A 57 -1.18 14.35 6.00
C THR A 57 -0.34 13.16 5.55
N ILE A 58 -0.83 12.42 4.54
CA ILE A 58 -0.11 11.27 3.97
C ILE A 58 1.27 11.68 3.46
N SER A 59 1.35 12.74 2.66
CA SER A 59 2.62 13.26 2.11
C SER A 59 3.61 13.63 3.21
N THR A 60 3.14 14.35 4.23
CA THR A 60 3.98 14.80 5.35
C THR A 60 4.50 13.61 6.17
N ASN A 61 3.63 12.66 6.51
CA ASN A 61 4.00 11.49 7.29
C ASN A 61 5.03 10.63 6.54
N LEU A 62 4.77 10.34 5.27
CA LEU A 62 5.67 9.56 4.43
C LEU A 62 7.02 10.24 4.23
N PHE A 63 7.04 11.56 4.01
CA PHE A 63 8.29 12.30 3.93
C PHE A 63 9.11 12.15 5.22
N ASN A 64 8.49 12.32 6.38
CA ASN A 64 9.16 12.18 7.67
C ASN A 64 9.70 10.76 7.89
N GLU A 65 8.92 9.74 7.56
CA GLU A 65 9.33 8.33 7.68
C GLU A 65 10.53 8.02 6.79
N LEU A 66 10.50 8.46 5.53
CA LEU A 66 11.60 8.27 4.58
C LEU A 66 12.86 9.00 5.04
N GLN A 67 12.75 10.24 5.52
CA GLN A 67 13.88 10.98 6.09
C GLN A 67 14.50 10.26 7.31
N GLN A 68 13.68 9.70 8.19
CA GLN A 68 14.15 8.98 9.39
C GLN A 68 14.97 7.74 9.07
N ILE A 69 14.66 7.05 7.98
CA ILE A 69 15.43 5.88 7.50
C ILE A 69 16.61 6.27 6.60
N GLY A 70 16.91 7.57 6.49
CA GLY A 70 18.04 8.09 5.72
C GLY A 70 17.81 8.16 4.22
N PHE A 71 16.55 8.18 3.78
CA PHE A 71 16.19 8.26 2.38
C PHE A 71 16.32 9.69 1.85
N ASP A 72 17.00 9.85 0.71
CA ASP A 72 17.29 11.13 0.08
C ASP A 72 16.14 11.53 -0.88
N CYS A 73 15.07 12.10 -0.33
CA CYS A 73 13.94 12.66 -1.06
C CYS A 73 13.64 14.10 -0.61
N ASN A 74 12.94 14.86 -1.45
CA ASN A 74 12.31 16.12 -1.07
C ASN A 74 10.79 15.99 -0.99
N GLU A 75 10.15 16.94 -0.31
CA GLU A 75 8.70 16.98 -0.12
C GLU A 75 7.93 16.98 -1.46
N GLN A 76 8.42 17.69 -2.49
CA GLN A 76 7.75 17.72 -3.80
C GLN A 76 7.73 16.37 -4.51
N GLN A 77 8.75 15.53 -4.32
CA GLN A 77 8.80 14.18 -4.88
C GLN A 77 7.75 13.29 -4.24
N ILE A 78 7.55 13.38 -2.92
CA ILE A 78 6.54 12.60 -2.20
C ILE A 78 5.14 13.12 -2.54
N ASP A 79 4.94 14.43 -2.51
CA ASP A 79 3.68 15.07 -2.89
C ASP A 79 3.24 14.67 -4.31
N GLY A 80 4.16 14.77 -5.28
CA GLY A 80 3.92 14.36 -6.65
C GLY A 80 3.68 12.85 -6.80
N PHE A 81 4.31 12.02 -5.96
CA PHE A 81 4.02 10.59 -5.94
C PHE A 81 2.59 10.31 -5.45
N ILE A 82 2.08 11.02 -4.42
CA ILE A 82 0.77 10.74 -3.80
C ILE A 82 -0.41 11.31 -4.59
N ALA A 83 -0.19 12.35 -5.41
CA ALA A 83 -1.22 13.17 -6.03
C ALA A 83 -2.35 12.39 -6.75
N ASP A 84 -2.02 11.29 -7.42
CA ASP A 84 -2.95 10.47 -8.18
C ASP A 84 -3.22 9.08 -7.55
N LYS A 85 -2.65 8.79 -6.38
CA LYS A 85 -2.67 7.43 -5.81
C LYS A 85 -3.99 7.01 -5.22
N HIS A 86 -4.79 7.97 -4.76
CA HIS A 86 -6.17 7.70 -4.35
C HIS A 86 -7.02 7.15 -5.52
N GLU A 87 -6.78 7.59 -6.76
CA GLU A 87 -7.46 7.07 -7.95
C GLU A 87 -6.80 5.78 -8.45
N THR A 88 -5.47 5.83 -8.60
CA THR A 88 -4.66 4.74 -9.17
C THR A 88 -4.77 3.44 -8.36
N PHE A 89 -4.86 3.57 -7.04
CA PHE A 89 -4.98 2.45 -6.11
C PHE A 89 -6.40 2.29 -5.55
N SER A 90 -7.42 2.85 -6.20
CA SER A 90 -8.80 2.84 -5.68
C SER A 90 -9.30 1.45 -5.26
N ILE A 91 -8.98 0.40 -6.04
CA ILE A 91 -9.35 -0.99 -5.71
C ILE A 91 -8.51 -1.51 -4.54
N GLU A 92 -7.20 -1.26 -4.55
CA GLU A 92 -6.30 -1.70 -3.48
C GLU A 92 -6.60 -1.00 -2.15
N ILE A 93 -6.94 0.29 -2.16
CA ILE A 93 -7.41 1.06 -0.99
C ILE A 93 -8.70 0.45 -0.44
N TYR A 94 -9.65 0.13 -1.32
CA TYR A 94 -10.89 -0.53 -0.91
C TYR A 94 -10.65 -1.93 -0.33
N ALA A 95 -9.76 -2.71 -0.95
CA ALA A 95 -9.34 -4.01 -0.46
C ALA A 95 -8.67 -3.90 0.93
N THR A 96 -7.81 -2.90 1.14
CA THR A 96 -7.21 -2.62 2.46
C THR A 96 -8.27 -2.30 3.50
N TYR A 97 -9.23 -1.45 3.18
CA TYR A 97 -10.36 -1.12 4.08
C TYR A 97 -11.15 -2.38 4.47
N ILE A 98 -11.51 -3.22 3.49
CA ILE A 98 -12.26 -4.46 3.73
C ILE A 98 -11.44 -5.44 4.58
N ALA A 99 -10.15 -5.61 4.28
CA ALA A 99 -9.28 -6.50 5.04
C ALA A 99 -9.21 -6.08 6.52
N PHE A 100 -9.04 -4.79 6.82
CA PHE A 100 -9.06 -4.30 8.20
C PHE A 100 -10.40 -4.57 8.88
N SER A 101 -11.52 -4.23 8.23
CA SER A 101 -12.86 -4.42 8.80
C SER A 101 -13.12 -5.89 9.17
N LEU A 102 -12.79 -6.81 8.26
CA LEU A 102 -13.03 -8.24 8.49
C LEU A 102 -12.10 -8.82 9.56
N LEU A 103 -10.84 -8.38 9.61
CA LEU A 103 -9.90 -8.76 10.67
C LEU A 103 -10.35 -8.25 12.04
N GLU A 104 -10.86 -7.01 12.11
CA GLU A 104 -11.40 -6.42 13.34
C GLU A 104 -12.65 -7.17 13.83
N ASP A 105 -13.51 -7.59 12.90
CA ASP A 105 -14.69 -8.41 13.19
C ASP A 105 -14.35 -9.86 13.60
N GLY A 106 -13.08 -10.27 13.47
CA GLY A 106 -12.62 -11.62 13.81
C GLY A 106 -13.02 -12.69 12.80
N GLU A 107 -13.21 -12.31 11.53
CA GLU A 107 -13.54 -13.23 10.44
C GLU A 107 -12.37 -14.19 10.13
N ASP A 108 -12.68 -15.36 9.56
CA ASP A 108 -11.66 -16.35 9.21
C ASP A 108 -10.67 -15.80 8.16
N PRO A 109 -9.34 -15.76 8.43
CA PRO A 109 -8.33 -15.31 7.47
C PRO A 109 -8.41 -15.98 6.09
N ALA A 110 -8.89 -17.22 6.00
CA ALA A 110 -9.10 -17.89 4.73
C ALA A 110 -10.24 -17.25 3.90
N ILE A 111 -11.33 -16.83 4.56
CA ILE A 111 -12.46 -16.13 3.94
C ILE A 111 -12.03 -14.73 3.51
N ILE A 112 -11.27 -14.03 4.37
CA ILE A 112 -10.72 -12.72 4.05
C ILE A 112 -9.81 -12.82 2.82
N SER A 113 -8.86 -13.76 2.81
CA SER A 113 -7.94 -13.98 1.69
C SER A 113 -8.68 -14.23 0.37
N ALA A 114 -9.69 -15.11 0.37
CA ALA A 114 -10.51 -15.36 -0.82
C ALA A 114 -11.25 -14.10 -1.29
N THR A 115 -11.82 -13.33 -0.36
CA THR A 115 -12.54 -12.08 -0.65
C THR A 115 -11.61 -11.04 -1.28
N ILE A 116 -10.42 -10.85 -0.71
CA ILE A 116 -9.42 -9.91 -1.22
C ILE A 116 -8.92 -10.36 -2.60
N GLN A 117 -8.64 -11.64 -2.80
CA GLN A 117 -8.24 -12.15 -4.11
C GLN A 117 -9.33 -11.92 -5.17
N ASP A 118 -10.60 -12.12 -4.84
CA ASP A 118 -11.71 -11.85 -5.75
C ASP A 118 -11.86 -10.35 -6.06
N LEU A 119 -11.67 -9.47 -5.08
CA LEU A 119 -11.70 -8.01 -5.29
C LEU A 119 -10.57 -7.52 -6.20
N LEU A 120 -9.37 -8.09 -6.05
CA LEU A 120 -8.19 -7.68 -6.82
C LEU A 120 -8.17 -8.25 -8.25
N LYS A 121 -9.06 -9.19 -8.60
CA LYS A 121 -9.19 -9.69 -9.97
C LYS A 121 -9.64 -8.54 -10.89
N LYS A 122 -8.84 -8.27 -11.92
CA LYS A 122 -9.24 -7.35 -13.00
C LYS A 122 -10.41 -7.99 -13.78
N PRO A 123 -11.46 -7.24 -14.12
CA PRO A 123 -12.38 -7.69 -15.16
C PRO A 123 -11.59 -7.88 -16.46
N GLU A 124 -11.83 -9.00 -17.15
CA GLU A 124 -11.29 -9.25 -18.50
C GLU A 124 -11.80 -8.23 -19.53
#